data_AF-A0A0P7C7X6-F1
#
_entry.id   AF-A0A0P7C7X6-F1
#
_cell.length_a   1.000
_cell.length_b   1.000
_cell.length_c   1.000
_cell.angle_alpha   90.00
_cell.angle_beta   90.00
_cell.angle_gamma   90.00
#
_symmetry.space_group_name_H-M   'P 1'
#
loop_
_entity.id
_entity.type
_entity.pdbx_description
1 polymer ?
#
loop_
_entity_poly.entity_id
_entity_poly.type
_entity_poly.pdbx_seq_one_letter_code
_entity_poly.pdbx_strand_id
1 'polypeptide(L)'
;MDVAYDLSVFMEQLPELLAGVRLRRRTEIDLYSQGLERTLEFIPGGDLVEIHCLSRTDWIPNPSVEEVGTPALEAMLTGLAAEFAASLTVIGSHLAWMKPFSNWAPDPS
;
A
#
# COMPACT_ATOMS: atom_id res chain seq x y z
N MET A 1 -15.38 9.43 -0.48
CA MET A 1 -14.00 8.93 -0.30
C MET A 1 -13.10 10.09 -0.67
N ASP A 2 -12.30 10.58 0.27
CA ASP A 2 -11.29 11.59 -0.03
C ASP A 2 -9.97 10.85 -0.24
N VAL A 3 -9.64 10.67 -1.52
CA VAL A 3 -8.48 9.89 -1.97
C VAL A 3 -7.17 10.39 -1.34
N ALA A 4 -7.07 11.69 -1.01
CA ALA A 4 -5.87 12.25 -0.41
C ALA A 4 -5.65 11.73 1.02
N TYR A 5 -6.72 11.62 1.82
CA TYR A 5 -6.64 11.10 3.20
C TYR A 5 -6.42 9.59 3.22
N ASP A 6 -7.08 8.85 2.32
CA ASP A 6 -6.85 7.41 2.20
C ASP A 6 -5.41 7.11 1.78
N LEU A 7 -4.84 7.93 0.88
CA LEU A 7 -3.47 7.78 0.44
C LEU A 7 -2.46 8.03 1.56
N SER A 8 -2.63 9.06 2.41
CA SER A 8 -1.70 9.31 3.50
C SER A 8 -1.64 8.14 4.49
N VAL A 9 -2.80 7.59 4.87
CA VAL A 9 -2.89 6.44 5.79
C VAL A 9 -2.30 5.18 5.16
N PHE A 10 -2.51 4.99 3.85
CA PHE A 10 -1.90 3.89 3.10
C PHE A 10 -0.37 4.00 3.06
N MET A 11 0.17 5.19 2.76
CA MET A 11 1.62 5.42 2.65
C MET A 11 2.36 5.19 3.97
N GLU A 12 1.72 5.43 5.12
CA GLU A 12 2.28 5.12 6.44
C GLU A 12 2.49 3.62 6.67
N GLN A 13 1.60 2.79 6.13
CA GLN A 13 1.61 1.33 6.30
C GLN A 13 2.31 0.59 5.15
N LEU A 14 2.56 1.28 4.03
CA LEU A 14 3.22 0.73 2.83
C LEU A 14 4.55 0.00 3.11
N PRO A 15 5.47 0.48 3.98
CA PRO A 15 6.71 -0.25 4.26
C PRO A 15 6.46 -1.65 4.81
N GLU A 16 5.47 -1.81 5.70
CA GLU A 16 5.14 -3.09 6.28
C GLU A 16 4.47 -4.01 5.25
N LEU A 17 3.54 -3.48 4.45
CA LEU A 17 2.90 -4.23 3.37
C LEU A 17 3.93 -4.75 2.37
N LEU A 18 4.86 -3.91 1.92
CA LEU A 18 5.92 -4.29 0.98
C LEU A 18 6.79 -5.41 1.56
N ALA A 19 7.17 -5.30 2.84
CA ALA A 19 7.91 -6.35 3.53
C ALA A 19 7.08 -7.64 3.67
N GLY A 20 5.78 -7.52 3.95
CA GLY A 20 4.83 -8.62 4.04
C GLY A 20 4.72 -9.40 2.74
N VAL A 21 4.50 -8.72 1.61
CA VAL A 21 4.42 -9.32 0.28
C VAL A 21 5.72 -10.07 -0.06
N ARG A 22 6.88 -9.43 0.13
CA ARG A 22 8.19 -10.04 -0.13
C ARG A 22 8.48 -11.27 0.72
N LEU A 23 8.07 -11.24 1.99
CA LEU A 23 8.25 -12.34 2.93
C LEU A 23 7.13 -13.38 2.86
N ARG A 24 6.15 -13.21 1.94
CA ARG A 24 4.93 -14.04 1.86
C ARG A 24 4.25 -14.18 3.22
N ARG A 25 4.10 -13.06 3.94
CA ARG A 25 3.44 -12.95 5.24
C ARG A 25 2.10 -12.22 5.09
N ARG A 26 1.06 -12.74 5.75
CA ARG A 26 -0.24 -12.06 5.87
C ARG A 26 -0.06 -10.67 6.48
N THR A 27 -0.63 -9.67 5.83
CA THR A 27 -0.52 -8.27 6.23
C THR A 27 -1.85 -7.55 6.04
N GLU A 28 -2.10 -6.55 6.86
CA GLU A 28 -3.33 -5.77 6.84
C GLU A 28 -3.00 -4.30 6.56
N ILE A 29 -3.88 -3.63 5.83
CA ILE A 29 -3.90 -2.17 5.69
C ILE A 29 -5.24 -1.68 6.18
N ASP A 30 -5.22 -0.78 7.15
CA ASP A 30 -6.44 -0.10 7.55
C ASP A 30 -6.60 1.21 6.78
N LEU A 31 -7.81 1.43 6.27
CA LEU A 31 -8.25 2.68 5.64
C LEU A 31 -9.33 3.29 6.54
N TYR A 32 -8.99 4.39 7.21
CA TYR A 32 -9.85 5.11 8.14
C TYR A 32 -10.25 6.50 7.61
N SER A 33 -10.75 6.59 6.38
CA SER A 33 -11.36 7.84 5.92
C SER A 33 -12.73 8.06 6.55
N GLN A 34 -13.11 9.34 6.69
CA GLN A 34 -14.34 9.80 7.36
C GLN A 34 -15.56 8.91 7.05
N GLY A 35 -15.96 8.09 8.04
CA GLY A 35 -17.16 7.25 7.98
C GLY A 35 -17.03 5.90 7.26
N LEU A 36 -15.83 5.50 6.85
CA LEU A 36 -15.58 4.23 6.15
C LEU A 36 -14.38 3.52 6.79
N GLU A 37 -14.64 2.71 7.83
CA GLU A 37 -13.62 1.82 8.39
C GLU A 37 -13.51 0.56 7.53
N ARG A 38 -12.39 0.43 6.81
CA ARG A 38 -12.11 -0.76 6.00
C ARG A 38 -10.72 -1.30 6.30
N THR A 39 -10.61 -2.62 6.37
CA THR A 39 -9.33 -3.31 6.44
C THR A 39 -9.16 -4.08 5.13
N LEU A 40 -8.05 -3.84 4.44
CA LEU A 40 -7.60 -4.69 3.34
C LEU A 40 -6.65 -5.74 3.91
N GLU A 41 -6.96 -6.99 3.67
CA GLU A 41 -6.18 -8.12 4.15
C GLU A 41 -5.50 -8.82 2.97
N PHE A 42 -4.18 -8.88 3.01
CA PHE A 42 -3.35 -9.49 1.98
C PHE A 42 -2.91 -10.87 2.44
N ILE A 43 -3.43 -11.92 1.81
CA ILE A 43 -3.18 -13.33 2.14
C ILE A 43 -2.37 -13.96 1.00
N PRO A 44 -1.08 -14.25 1.22
CA PRO A 44 -0.25 -14.88 0.21
C PRO A 44 -0.60 -16.38 0.04
N GLY A 45 -0.78 -16.80 -1.21
CA GLY A 45 -1.11 -18.17 -1.61
C GLY A 45 -0.31 -18.60 -2.85
N GLY A 46 0.84 -19.25 -2.64
CA GLY A 46 1.71 -19.64 -3.75
C GLY A 46 2.28 -18.42 -4.49
N ASP A 47 1.90 -18.26 -5.76
CA ASP A 47 2.30 -17.12 -6.61
C ASP A 47 1.24 -16.03 -6.73
N LEU A 48 0.14 -16.17 -5.99
CA LEU A 48 -0.93 -15.19 -5.87
C LEU A 48 -0.98 -14.59 -4.47
N VAL A 49 -1.61 -13.43 -4.36
CA VAL A 49 -2.06 -12.81 -3.12
C VAL A 49 -3.55 -12.57 -3.27
N GLU A 50 -4.33 -13.13 -2.34
CA GLU A 50 -5.73 -12.78 -2.17
C GLU A 50 -5.81 -11.50 -1.34
N ILE A 51 -6.59 -10.52 -1.82
CA ILE A 51 -6.83 -9.25 -1.15
C ILE A 51 -8.30 -9.22 -0.75
N HIS A 52 -8.56 -9.33 0.54
CA HIS A 52 -9.90 -9.30 1.12
C HIS A 52 -10.23 -7.89 1.59
N CYS A 53 -11.38 -7.37 1.19
CA CYS A 53 -11.88 -6.10 1.71
C CYS A 53 -12.88 -6.38 2.85
N LEU A 54 -12.48 -6.06 4.07
CA LEU A 54 -13.32 -6.19 5.25
C LEU A 54 -13.96 -4.83 5.56
N SER A 55 -15.24 -4.70 5.23
CA SER A 55 -16.06 -3.55 5.61
C SER A 55 -16.63 -3.77 7.00
N ARG A 56 -16.43 -2.81 7.93
CA ARG A 56 -17.05 -2.82 9.27
C ARG A 56 -18.44 -2.16 9.26
N THR A 57 -19.08 -2.08 8.09
CA THR A 57 -20.40 -1.46 7.88
C THR A 57 -21.33 -2.45 7.15
N ASP A 58 -22.62 -2.13 7.08
CA ASP A 58 -23.61 -2.93 6.33
C ASP A 58 -23.35 -2.96 4.81
N TRP A 59 -22.42 -2.13 4.32
CA TRP A 59 -21.98 -2.18 2.93
C TRP A 59 -21.10 -3.40 2.67
N ILE A 60 -21.54 -4.25 1.74
CA ILE A 60 -20.84 -5.47 1.32
C ILE A 60 -20.01 -5.16 0.06
N PRO A 61 -18.67 -5.31 0.09
CA PRO A 61 -17.85 -5.13 -1.09
C PRO A 61 -18.17 -6.19 -2.16
N ASN A 62 -18.23 -5.76 -3.42
CA ASN A 62 -18.43 -6.64 -4.56
C ASN A 62 -17.47 -6.23 -5.70
N PRO A 63 -16.42 -7.02 -5.99
CA PRO A 63 -16.07 -8.26 -5.32
C PRO A 63 -15.54 -8.02 -3.88
N SER A 64 -15.70 -9.01 -3.00
CA SER A 64 -15.13 -8.96 -1.64
C SER A 64 -13.67 -9.43 -1.59
N VAL A 65 -13.22 -10.12 -2.64
CA VAL A 65 -11.88 -10.69 -2.79
C VAL A 65 -11.36 -10.36 -4.18
N GLU A 66 -10.10 -9.94 -4.25
CA GLU A 66 -9.34 -9.77 -5.49
C GLU A 66 -8.10 -10.66 -5.44
N GLU A 67 -7.74 -11.28 -6.57
CA GLU A 67 -6.52 -12.09 -6.68
C GLU A 67 -5.52 -11.39 -7.59
N VAL A 68 -4.28 -11.27 -7.13
CA VAL A 68 -3.21 -10.65 -7.91
C VAL A 68 -1.94 -11.48 -7.82
N GLY A 69 -1.16 -11.54 -8.90
CA GLY A 69 0.14 -12.21 -8.88
C GLY A 69 1.11 -11.52 -7.91
N THR A 70 1.80 -12.28 -7.06
CA THR A 70 2.78 -11.75 -6.10
C THR A 70 3.82 -10.84 -6.77
N PRO A 71 4.42 -11.19 -7.92
CA PRO A 71 5.37 -10.30 -8.60
C PRO A 71 4.72 -9.01 -9.11
N ALA A 72 3.47 -9.08 -9.56
CA ALA A 72 2.74 -7.91 -10.07
C ALA A 72 2.39 -6.96 -8.92
N LEU A 73 1.91 -7.49 -7.79
CA LEU A 73 1.61 -6.70 -6.60
C LEU A 73 2.88 -6.04 -6.03
N GLU A 74 3.98 -6.78 -5.93
CA GLU A 74 5.25 -6.20 -5.48
C GLU A 74 5.71 -5.06 -6.41
N ALA A 75 5.58 -5.23 -7.72
CA ALA A 75 5.92 -4.19 -8.69
C ALA A 75 5.03 -2.95 -8.53
N MET A 76 3.71 -3.12 -8.35
CA MET A 76 2.77 -2.01 -8.12
C MET A 76 3.13 -1.22 -6.85
N LEU A 77 3.37 -1.92 -5.74
CA LEU A 77 3.69 -1.30 -4.45
C LEU A 77 5.06 -0.61 -4.48
N THR A 78 6.04 -1.22 -5.14
CA THR A 78 7.39 -0.63 -5.31
C THR A 78 7.33 0.60 -6.22
N GLY A 79 6.53 0.55 -7.30
CA GLY A 79 6.31 1.68 -8.20
C GLY A 79 5.70 2.88 -7.46
N LEU A 80 4.65 2.64 -6.67
CA LEU A 80 4.02 3.68 -5.85
C LEU A 80 5.02 4.30 -4.85
N ALA A 81 5.82 3.48 -4.17
CA ALA A 81 6.85 3.95 -3.25
C ALA A 81 7.88 4.87 -3.95
N ALA A 82 8.34 4.47 -5.13
CA ALA A 82 9.30 5.22 -5.93
C ALA A 82 8.72 6.56 -6.44
N GLU A 83 7.50 6.55 -6.98
CA GLU A 83 6.81 7.75 -7.47
C GLU A 83 6.54 8.76 -6.35
N PHE A 84 6.16 8.27 -5.16
CA PHE A 84 5.97 9.13 -3.99
C PHE A 84 7.30 9.76 -3.54
N ALA A 85 8.38 8.99 -3.45
CA ALA A 85 9.70 9.49 -3.07
C ALA A 85 10.24 10.51 -4.11
N ALA A 86 10.04 10.25 -5.40
CA ALA A 86 10.39 11.19 -6.46
C ALA A 86 9.60 12.50 -6.32
N SER A 87 8.31 12.43 -6.01
CA SER A 87 7.45 13.60 -5.81
C SER A 87 7.93 14.48 -4.65
N LEU A 88 8.38 13.87 -3.54
CA LEU A 88 8.97 14.60 -2.40
C LEU A 88 10.24 15.37 -2.79
N THR A 89 11.06 14.77 -3.66
CA THR A 89 12.28 15.42 -4.19
C THR A 89 11.92 16.61 -5.07
N VAL A 90 10.95 16.44 -5.97
CA VAL A 90 10.50 17.50 -6.90
C VAL A 90 10.00 18.74 -6.17
N ILE A 91 9.27 18.58 -5.07
CA ILE A 91 8.75 19.70 -4.27
C ILE A 91 9.76 20.25 -3.26
N GLY A 92 10.99 19.73 -3.23
CA GLY A 92 12.03 20.15 -2.29
C GLY A 92 11.72 19.85 -0.83
N SER A 93 10.89 18.83 -0.56
CA SER A 93 10.50 18.46 0.81
C SER A 93 11.67 17.81 1.55
N HIS A 94 11.93 18.23 2.79
CA HIS A 94 12.94 17.58 3.64
C HIS A 94 12.62 16.11 3.93
N LEU A 95 11.33 15.71 3.81
CA LEU A 95 10.90 14.32 3.96
C LEU A 95 11.59 13.37 2.97
N ALA A 96 12.02 13.86 1.79
CA ALA A 96 12.73 13.06 0.80
C ALA A 96 14.00 12.37 1.35
N TRP A 97 14.62 12.97 2.37
CA TRP A 97 15.86 12.48 2.97
C TRP A 97 15.64 11.57 4.19
N MET A 98 14.39 11.40 4.62
CA MET A 98 14.05 10.57 5.77
C MET A 98 13.60 9.17 5.32
N LYS A 99 13.87 8.17 6.17
CA LYS A 99 13.28 6.84 5.99
C LYS A 99 11.78 6.91 6.24
N PRO A 100 10.96 6.14 5.48
CA PRO A 100 11.38 5.15 4.48
C PRO A 100 11.70 5.74 3.10
N PHE A 101 11.32 6.99 2.82
CA PHE A 101 11.38 7.63 1.49
C PHE A 101 12.79 7.66 0.86
N SER A 102 13.81 7.91 1.67
CA SER A 102 15.21 7.90 1.21
C SER A 102 15.67 6.56 0.65
N ASN A 103 15.02 5.46 1.06
CA ASN A 103 15.33 4.10 0.62
C ASN A 103 14.44 3.64 -0.54
N TRP A 104 13.47 4.47 -0.95
CA TRP A 104 12.56 4.20 -2.06
C TRP A 104 12.96 4.93 -3.34
N ALA A 105 13.78 5.97 -3.21
CA ALA A 105 14.33 6.67 -4.36
C ALA A 105 15.17 5.68 -5.21
N PRO A 106 14.92 5.55 -6.52
CA PRO A 106 15.85 4.87 -7.39
C PRO A 106 17.20 5.59 -7.32
N ASP A 107 18.30 4.84 -7.40
CA ASP A 107 19.65 5.43 -7.46
C ASP A 107 19.66 6.51 -8.56
N PRO A 108 20.16 7.72 -8.27
CA PRO A 108 20.25 8.76 -9.28
C PRO A 108 21.12 8.26 -10.43
N SER A 109 20.54 8.19 -11.62
CA SER A 109 21.21 7.81 -12.87
C SER A 109 22.20 8.88 -13.30
#